data_AF-A0AB36TUH4-F1
#
_entry.id   AF-A0AB36TUH4-F1
#
_cell.length_a   1.000
_cell.length_b   1.000
_cell.length_c   1.000
_cell.angle_alpha   90.00
_cell.angle_beta   90.00
_cell.angle_gamma   90.00
#
_symmetry.space_group_name_H-M   'P 1'
#
loop_
_entity.id
_entity.type
_entity.pdbx_description
1 polymer ?
#
loop_
_entity_poly.entity_id
_entity_poly.type
_entity_poly.pdbx_seq_one_letter_code
_entity_poly.pdbx_strand_id
1 'polypeptide(L)'
;MPGAKNLIRKITYSLPETKYCHGPFHTKYPCGFHWVNHTVGIYAEFTYPSVPPDQQAAIYACAYAAGVAAYPTLAGAVASCAAGPACIKAITLAIPVSNSILRETFFKCIREASGLPNSVKGQCNIGLTWQKE
;
A
#
# COMPACT_ATOMS: atom_id res chain seq x y z
N MET A 1 13.65 -2.41 16.36
CA MET A 1 13.19 -1.07 15.97
C MET A 1 11.68 -1.07 15.99
N PRO A 2 11.03 -0.14 16.70
CA PRO A 2 9.59 0.03 16.57
C PRO A 2 9.25 0.34 15.09
N GLY A 3 8.22 -0.30 14.60
CA GLY A 3 7.69 -0.07 13.27
C GLY A 3 6.18 -0.26 13.31
N ALA A 4 5.46 0.52 12.52
CA ALA A 4 4.04 0.32 12.36
C ALA A 4 3.75 -0.01 10.89
N LYS A 5 2.93 -1.05 10.71
CA LYS A 5 2.33 -1.41 9.44
C LYS A 5 0.86 -1.07 9.54
N ASN A 6 0.46 0.02 8.88
CA ASN A 6 -0.91 0.49 8.89
C ASN A 6 -1.57 0.16 7.55
N LEU A 7 -2.71 -0.51 7.60
CA LEU A 7 -3.57 -0.70 6.45
C LEU A 7 -4.17 0.66 6.08
N ILE A 8 -3.84 1.17 4.89
CA ILE A 8 -4.40 2.43 4.39
C ILE A 8 -5.75 2.16 3.74
N ARG A 9 -5.81 1.14 2.89
CA ARG A 9 -7.01 0.80 2.13
C ARG A 9 -7.02 -0.67 1.78
N LYS A 10 -8.19 -1.28 1.92
CA LYS A 10 -8.51 -2.60 1.41
C LYS A 10 -9.35 -2.45 0.15
N ILE A 11 -8.99 -3.20 -0.89
CA ILE A 11 -9.62 -3.15 -2.21
C ILE A 11 -10.06 -4.56 -2.55
N THR A 12 -11.34 -4.74 -2.85
CA THR A 12 -11.88 -6.00 -3.35
C THR A 12 -12.28 -5.82 -4.80
N TYR A 13 -11.84 -6.72 -5.67
CA TYR A 13 -12.17 -6.72 -7.10
C TYR A 13 -12.49 -8.15 -7.55
N SER A 14 -13.41 -8.27 -8.51
CA SER A 14 -13.84 -9.58 -9.02
C SER A 14 -13.14 -9.89 -10.34
N LEU A 15 -12.56 -11.08 -10.46
CA LEU A 15 -12.02 -11.60 -11.72
C LEU A 15 -12.91 -12.74 -12.25
N PRO A 16 -13.12 -12.82 -13.58
CA PRO A 16 -13.70 -14.01 -14.17
C PRO A 16 -12.63 -15.11 -14.15
N GLU A 17 -12.86 -16.16 -13.37
CA GLU A 17 -12.03 -17.36 -13.39
C GLU A 17 -12.74 -18.50 -14.14
N THR A 18 -11.95 -19.30 -14.85
CA THR A 18 -12.46 -20.43 -15.63
C THR A 18 -12.98 -21.52 -14.69
N LYS A 19 -14.28 -21.81 -14.80
CA LYS A 19 -14.89 -22.94 -14.12
C LYS A 19 -14.57 -24.22 -14.90
N TYR A 20 -13.96 -25.19 -14.22
CA TYR A 20 -13.71 -26.52 -14.78
C TYR A 20 -14.80 -27.49 -14.33
N CYS A 21 -15.36 -28.22 -15.29
CA CYS A 21 -16.25 -29.35 -15.03
C CYS A 21 -15.50 -30.66 -15.28
N HIS A 22 -16.02 -31.73 -14.69
CA HIS A 22 -15.48 -33.07 -14.87
C HIS A 22 -16.30 -33.83 -15.89
N GLY A 23 -15.62 -34.32 -16.93
CA GLY A 23 -16.20 -35.22 -17.92
C GLY A 23 -16.08 -36.68 -17.50
N PRO A 24 -16.64 -37.59 -18.31
CA PRO A 24 -16.36 -39.01 -18.19
C PRO A 24 -14.84 -39.22 -18.34
N PHE A 25 -14.25 -40.12 -17.52
CA PHE A 25 -12.80 -40.39 -17.44
C PHE A 25 -11.94 -39.30 -16.77
N HIS A 26 -12.50 -38.53 -15.83
CA HIS A 26 -11.76 -37.52 -15.03
C HIS A 26 -11.11 -36.38 -15.84
N THR A 27 -11.46 -36.22 -17.11
CA THR A 27 -11.03 -35.09 -17.93
C THR A 27 -11.62 -33.79 -17.40
N LYS A 28 -10.77 -32.81 -17.11
CA LYS A 28 -11.19 -31.44 -16.78
C LYS A 28 -11.38 -30.65 -18.06
N TYR A 29 -12.57 -30.09 -18.27
CA TYR A 29 -12.84 -29.19 -19.40
C TYR A 29 -13.44 -27.87 -18.91
N PRO A 30 -13.14 -26.74 -19.58
CA PRO A 30 -13.73 -25.45 -19.25
C PRO A 30 -15.23 -25.49 -19.56
N CYS A 31 -16.08 -25.18 -18.58
CA CYS A 31 -17.55 -25.25 -18.71
C CYS A 31 -18.27 -23.94 -18.35
N GLY A 32 -17.51 -22.87 -18.13
CA GLY A 32 -18.06 -21.54 -17.87
C GLY A 32 -17.06 -20.65 -17.13
N PHE A 33 -17.56 -19.52 -16.65
CA PHE A 33 -16.82 -18.61 -15.78
C PHE A 33 -17.58 -18.43 -14.47
N HIS A 34 -16.85 -18.26 -13.38
CA HIS A 34 -17.40 -17.69 -12.17
C HIS A 34 -16.66 -16.41 -11.82
N TRP A 35 -17.29 -15.53 -11.05
CA TRP A 35 -16.65 -14.32 -10.56
C TRP A 35 -16.05 -14.61 -9.19
N VAL A 36 -14.73 -14.52 -9.09
CA VAL A 36 -14.00 -14.70 -7.82
C VAL A 36 -13.57 -13.34 -7.31
N ASN A 37 -13.90 -13.07 -6.05
CA ASN A 37 -13.45 -11.86 -5.37
C ASN A 37 -12.02 -12.05 -4.88
N HIS A 38 -11.14 -11.17 -5.32
CA HIS A 38 -9.79 -11.04 -4.80
C HIS A 38 -9.69 -9.79 -3.95
N THR A 39 -8.92 -9.87 -2.89
CA THR A 39 -8.71 -8.74 -1.99
C THR A 39 -7.24 -8.37 -1.93
N VAL A 40 -6.98 -7.07 -1.99
CA VAL A 40 -5.64 -6.48 -1.89
C VAL A 40 -5.66 -5.41 -0.81
N GLY A 41 -4.73 -5.53 0.13
CA GLY A 41 -4.44 -4.50 1.12
C GLY A 41 -3.29 -3.62 0.65
N ILE A 42 -3.46 -2.30 0.73
CA ILE A 42 -2.38 -1.32 0.59
C ILE A 42 -1.94 -0.90 1.98
N TYR A 43 -0.65 -1.08 2.25
CA TYR A 43 -0.04 -0.88 3.55
C TYR A 43 0.99 0.24 3.51
N ALA A 44 0.96 1.13 4.51
CA ALA A 44 2.07 2.00 4.83
C ALA A 44 2.89 1.37 5.94
N GLU A 45 4.16 1.15 5.67
CA GLU A 45 5.14 0.64 6.61
C GLU A 45 6.12 1.77 6.92
N PHE A 46 6.32 2.06 8.20
CA PHE A 46 7.38 2.96 8.63
C PHE A 46 8.12 2.38 9.82
N THR A 47 9.42 2.61 9.86
CA THR A 47 10.34 2.15 10.90
C THR A 47 11.10 3.34 11.45
N TYR A 48 11.29 3.36 12.76
CA TYR A 48 12.05 4.40 13.45
C TYR A 48 12.82 3.80 14.64
N PRO A 49 13.91 4.44 15.11
CA PRO A 49 14.61 3.97 16.31
C PRO A 49 13.77 4.22 17.57
N SER A 50 14.16 3.61 18.69
CA SER A 50 13.51 3.90 19.98
C SER A 50 13.80 5.34 20.37
N VAL A 51 12.77 6.18 20.42
CA VAL A 51 12.87 7.63 20.71
C VAL A 51 11.86 8.00 21.79
N PRO A 52 12.09 9.09 22.54
CA PRO A 52 11.12 9.59 23.50
C PRO A 52 9.81 10.04 22.84
N PRO A 53 8.70 10.13 23.60
CA PRO A 53 7.35 10.31 23.04
C PRO A 53 7.14 11.60 22.24
N ASP A 54 7.87 12.65 22.58
CA ASP A 54 7.91 13.93 21.88
C ASP A 54 8.45 13.80 20.45
N GLN A 55 9.59 13.11 20.30
CA GLN A 55 10.18 12.81 18.99
C GLN A 55 9.36 11.81 18.21
N GLN A 56 8.75 10.83 18.90
CA GLN A 56 7.82 9.91 18.28
C GLN A 56 6.63 10.66 17.66
N ALA A 57 6.03 11.60 18.38
CA ALA A 57 4.90 12.38 17.86
C ALA A 57 5.28 13.16 16.58
N ALA A 58 6.48 13.74 16.54
CA ALA A 58 6.98 14.43 15.33
C ALA A 58 7.14 13.48 14.14
N ILE A 59 7.68 12.27 14.35
CA ILE A 59 7.82 11.25 13.30
C ILE A 59 6.45 10.83 12.77
N TYR A 60 5.48 10.58 13.65
CA TYR A 60 4.13 10.21 13.26
C TYR A 60 3.41 11.34 12.51
N ALA A 61 3.58 12.59 12.93
CA ALA A 61 3.03 13.75 12.22
C ALA A 61 3.59 13.86 10.80
N CYS A 62 4.91 13.68 10.62
CA CYS A 62 5.53 13.64 9.30
C CYS A 62 5.06 12.46 8.46
N ALA A 63 4.93 11.27 9.04
CA ALA A 63 4.40 10.09 8.36
C ALA A 63 2.96 10.30 7.89
N TYR A 64 2.13 10.93 8.72
CA TYR A 64 0.76 11.29 8.37
C TYR A 64 0.70 12.29 7.21
N ALA A 65 1.44 13.38 7.28
CA ALA A 65 1.49 14.39 6.22
C ALA A 65 1.96 13.80 4.88
N ALA A 66 2.97 12.91 4.92
CA ALA A 66 3.45 12.19 3.76
C ALA A 66 2.40 11.22 3.19
N GLY A 67 1.65 10.53 4.06
CA GLY A 67 0.52 9.69 3.67
C GLY A 67 -0.58 10.48 2.95
N VAL A 68 -0.95 11.65 3.50
CA VAL A 68 -1.94 12.55 2.89
C VAL A 68 -1.48 13.05 1.51
N ALA A 69 -0.20 13.39 1.36
CA ALA A 69 0.36 13.85 0.08
C ALA A 69 0.40 12.75 -0.99
N ALA A 70 0.70 11.50 -0.59
CA ALA A 70 0.82 10.37 -1.52
C ALA A 70 -0.53 9.70 -1.86
N TYR A 71 -1.54 9.87 -1.01
CA TYR A 71 -2.84 9.22 -1.16
C TYR A 71 -3.56 9.54 -2.49
N PRO A 72 -3.59 10.78 -3.01
CA PRO A 72 -4.29 11.09 -4.27
C PRO A 72 -3.81 10.24 -5.45
N THR A 73 -2.52 9.93 -5.51
CA THR A 73 -1.93 9.10 -6.57
C THR A 73 -2.38 7.65 -6.50
N LEU A 74 -2.59 7.13 -5.28
CA LEU A 74 -3.23 5.82 -5.08
C LEU A 74 -4.74 5.87 -5.33
N ALA A 75 -5.42 6.91 -4.87
CA ALA A 75 -6.88 7.02 -4.91
C ALA A 75 -7.44 6.90 -6.33
N GLY A 76 -6.79 7.52 -7.33
CA GLY A 76 -7.17 7.36 -8.73
C GLY A 76 -7.04 5.91 -9.24
N ALA A 77 -5.96 5.22 -8.86
CA ALA A 77 -5.78 3.81 -9.19
C ALA A 77 -6.80 2.91 -8.47
N VAL A 78 -7.10 3.20 -7.21
CA VAL A 78 -8.14 2.50 -6.45
C VAL A 78 -9.52 2.72 -7.07
N ALA A 79 -9.85 3.94 -7.51
CA ALA A 79 -11.13 4.23 -8.16
C ALA A 79 -11.31 3.41 -9.45
N SER A 80 -10.23 3.16 -10.19
CA SER A 80 -10.26 2.29 -11.38
C SER A 80 -10.63 0.83 -11.08
N CYS A 81 -10.56 0.39 -9.81
CA CYS A 81 -10.99 -0.94 -9.39
C CYS A 81 -12.48 -1.19 -9.58
N ALA A 82 -13.29 -0.13 -9.56
CA ALA A 82 -14.72 -0.24 -9.87
C ALA A 82 -14.98 -0.60 -11.35
N ALA A 83 -14.01 -0.37 -12.24
CA ALA A 83 -14.14 -0.60 -13.68
C ALA A 83 -13.58 -1.97 -14.14
N GLY A 84 -13.06 -2.81 -13.22
CA GLY A 84 -12.68 -4.19 -13.50
C GLY A 84 -11.16 -4.50 -13.39
N PRO A 85 -10.68 -5.59 -14.01
CA PRO A 85 -9.36 -6.21 -13.74
C PRO A 85 -8.14 -5.34 -14.04
N ALA A 86 -8.29 -4.28 -14.85
CA ALA A 86 -7.21 -3.36 -15.19
C ALA A 86 -6.62 -2.64 -13.97
N CYS A 87 -7.37 -2.64 -12.85
CA CYS A 87 -7.01 -1.94 -11.64
C CYS A 87 -5.74 -2.46 -10.95
N ILE A 88 -5.42 -3.75 -11.05
CA ILE A 88 -4.19 -4.29 -10.44
C ILE A 88 -2.96 -3.72 -11.14
N LYS A 89 -3.02 -3.55 -12.46
CA LYS A 89 -1.95 -2.88 -13.22
C LYS A 89 -1.86 -1.41 -12.80
N ALA A 90 -3.00 -0.73 -12.66
CA ALA A 90 -3.04 0.66 -12.20
C ALA A 90 -2.44 0.84 -10.80
N ILE A 91 -2.80 -0.03 -9.84
CA ILE A 91 -2.23 -0.03 -8.48
C ILE A 91 -0.73 -0.31 -8.52
N THR A 92 -0.30 -1.31 -9.28
CA THR A 92 1.12 -1.68 -9.41
C THR A 92 1.95 -0.51 -9.95
N LEU A 93 1.41 0.26 -10.89
CA LEU A 93 2.07 1.45 -11.45
C LEU A 93 1.99 2.67 -10.52
N ALA A 94 0.90 2.82 -9.76
CA ALA A 94 0.72 3.95 -8.85
C ALA A 94 1.59 3.85 -7.59
N ILE A 95 1.92 2.64 -7.13
CA ILE A 95 2.71 2.44 -5.92
C ILE A 95 4.12 3.05 -5.96
N PRO A 96 4.95 2.84 -7.00
CA PRO A 96 6.27 3.47 -7.05
C PRO A 96 6.18 5.00 -7.07
N VAL A 97 5.21 5.58 -7.78
CA VAL A 97 4.99 7.03 -7.83
C VAL A 97 4.56 7.55 -6.46
N SER A 98 3.58 6.90 -5.84
CA SER A 98 3.10 7.25 -4.49
C SER A 98 4.20 7.09 -3.45
N ASN A 99 5.06 6.08 -3.59
CA ASN A 99 6.24 5.88 -2.74
C ASN A 99 7.26 7.00 -2.88
N SER A 100 7.49 7.49 -4.10
CA SER A 100 8.39 8.61 -4.33
C SER A 100 7.89 9.85 -3.59
N ILE A 101 6.62 10.22 -3.78
CA ILE A 101 5.99 11.37 -3.13
C ILE A 101 6.00 11.21 -1.61
N LEU A 102 5.67 10.02 -1.13
CA LEU A 102 5.63 9.71 0.29
C LEU A 102 7.02 9.84 0.93
N ARG A 103 8.05 9.25 0.32
CA ARG A 103 9.43 9.34 0.84
C ARG A 103 9.94 10.77 0.79
N GLU A 104 9.73 11.47 -0.31
CA GLU A 104 10.16 12.86 -0.45
C GLU A 104 9.53 13.76 0.62
N THR A 105 8.21 13.68 0.77
CA THR A 105 7.46 14.48 1.76
C THR A 105 7.87 14.13 3.18
N PHE A 106 8.01 12.83 3.49
CA PHE A 106 8.43 12.37 4.81
C PHE A 106 9.84 12.84 5.15
N PHE A 107 10.82 12.61 4.28
CA PHE A 107 12.20 12.99 4.54
C PHE A 107 12.41 14.50 4.52
N LYS A 108 11.59 15.26 3.80
CA LYS A 108 11.58 16.72 3.89
C LYS A 108 11.08 17.16 5.27
N CYS A 109 9.93 16.65 5.70
CA CYS A 109 9.37 16.96 7.01
C CYS A 109 10.32 16.57 8.17
N ILE A 110 10.90 15.37 8.13
CA ILE A 110 11.87 14.91 9.13
C ILE A 110 13.13 15.78 9.15
N ARG A 111 13.60 16.25 7.99
CA ARG A 111 14.76 17.17 7.91
C ARG A 111 14.44 18.51 8.58
N GLU A 112 13.27 19.07 8.32
CA GLU A 112 12.82 20.37 8.83
C GLU A 112 12.29 20.31 10.28
N ALA A 113 11.95 19.11 10.78
CA ALA A 113 11.46 18.93 12.13
C ALA A 113 12.51 19.33 13.18
N SER A 114 12.15 20.37 13.94
CA SER A 114 12.92 20.87 15.07
C SER A 114 12.77 19.89 16.24
N GLY A 115 13.88 19.36 16.76
CA GLY A 115 13.88 18.44 17.91
C GLY A 115 14.25 16.98 17.61
N LEU A 116 14.43 16.61 16.33
CA LEU A 116 14.93 15.28 15.96
C LEU A 116 16.47 15.29 15.78
N PRO A 117 17.24 14.45 16.49
CA PRO A 117 18.67 14.30 16.27
C PRO A 117 18.96 13.73 14.88
N ASN A 118 20.08 14.14 14.25
CA ASN A 118 20.48 13.63 12.93
C ASN A 118 20.66 12.10 12.91
N SER A 119 21.09 11.50 14.03
CA SER A 119 21.20 10.05 14.20
C SER A 119 19.85 9.33 14.13
N VAL A 120 18.77 9.98 14.57
CA VAL A 120 17.39 9.47 14.47
C VAL A 120 16.87 9.64 13.04
N LYS A 121 17.09 10.82 12.43
CA LYS A 121 16.63 11.13 11.06
C LYS A 121 17.13 10.11 10.03
N GLY A 122 18.39 9.68 10.14
CA GLY A 122 18.99 8.71 9.23
C GLY A 122 18.55 7.25 9.43
N GLN A 123 17.87 6.94 10.55
CA GLN A 123 17.37 5.60 10.85
C GLN A 123 15.87 5.45 10.56
N CYS A 124 15.19 6.53 10.19
CA CYS A 124 13.79 6.49 9.78
C CYS A 124 13.66 5.98 8.35
N ASN A 125 12.72 5.08 8.10
CA ASN A 125 12.36 4.64 6.76
C ASN A 125 10.84 4.54 6.64
N ILE A 126 10.33 4.78 5.44
CA ILE A 126 8.90 4.71 5.15
C ILE A 126 8.69 4.17 3.73
N GLY A 127 7.61 3.43 3.55
CA GLY A 127 7.23 2.88 2.26
C GLY A 127 5.77 2.42 2.24
N LEU A 128 5.28 2.25 1.01
CA LEU A 128 3.99 1.72 0.65
C LEU A 128 4.22 0.39 -0.04
N THR A 129 3.47 -0.61 0.38
CA THR A 129 3.44 -1.94 -0.24
C THR A 129 1.98 -2.33 -0.50
N TRP A 130 1.79 -3.27 -1.42
CA TRP A 130 0.51 -3.93 -1.61
C TRP A 130 0.69 -5.42 -1.48
N GLN A 131 -0.30 -6.08 -0.87
CA GLN A 131 -0.28 -7.52 -0.63
C GLN A 131 -1.66 -8.09 -0.93
N LYS A 132 -1.71 -9.28 -1.56
CA LYS A 132 -2.95 -10.04 -1.68
C LYS A 132 -3.32 -10.60 -0.30
N GLU A 133 -4.60 -10.53 0.04
CA GLU A 133 -5.18 -11.06 1.28
C GLU A 133 -6.03 -12.31 1.02
#